data_AF-A0A538GB96-F1
#
_entry.id   AF-A0A538GB96-F1
#
_cell.length_a   1.000
_cell.length_b   1.000
_cell.length_c   1.000
_cell.angle_alpha   90.00
_cell.angle_beta   90.00
_cell.angle_gamma   90.00
#
_symmetry.space_group_name_H-M   'P 1'
#
loop_
_entity.id
_entity.type
_entity.pdbx_description
1 polymer ?
#
loop_
_entity_poly.entity_id
_entity_poly.type
_entity_poly.pdbx_seq_one_letter_code
_entity_poly.pdbx_strand_id
1 'polypeptide(L)' 'MPDVSVTWLGHAAFRIDSPNGKRIYVDPWLDNPKCPENEQKPERADIVAVTHGHSDHVGSAVEIAKEFSPEIVAL' A
#
# COMPACT_ATOMS: atom_id res chain seq x y z
N MET A 1 1.19 23.63 -6.26
CA MET A 1 0.83 22.90 -5.03
C MET A 1 1.06 21.43 -5.35
N PRO A 2 1.88 20.66 -4.62
CA PRO A 2 1.89 19.23 -4.86
C PRO A 2 0.60 18.67 -4.26
N ASP A 3 -0.31 18.26 -5.12
CA ASP A 3 -1.57 17.65 -4.71
C ASP A 3 -1.31 16.24 -4.18
N VAL A 4 -2.10 15.82 -3.20
CA VAL A 4 -2.11 14.43 -2.74
C VAL A 4 -2.70 13.57 -3.86
N SER A 5 -1.98 12.55 -4.29
CA SER A 5 -2.54 11.54 -5.21
C SER A 5 -3.01 10.34 -4.41
N VAL A 6 -4.26 9.92 -4.63
CA VAL A 6 -4.83 8.72 -4.03
C VAL A 6 -5.27 7.79 -5.15
N THR A 7 -4.74 6.58 -5.14
CA THR A 7 -5.11 5.51 -6.08
C THR A 7 -5.79 4.41 -5.28
N TRP A 8 -7.00 4.05 -5.70
CA TRP A 8 -7.68 2.86 -5.18
C TRP A 8 -7.16 1.62 -5.91
N LEU A 9 -6.79 0.60 -5.15
CA LEU A 9 -6.18 -0.63 -5.64
C LEU A 9 -7.09 -1.84 -5.50
N GLY A 10 -8.40 -1.63 -5.28
CA GLY A 10 -9.34 -2.72 -5.03
C GLY A 10 -9.51 -3.04 -3.55
N HIS A 11 -10.67 -3.60 -3.17
CA HIS A 11 -11.02 -3.85 -1.76
C HIS A 11 -10.80 -2.60 -0.88
N ALA A 12 -10.10 -2.74 0.25
CA ALA A 12 -9.66 -1.67 1.14
C ALA A 12 -8.23 -1.16 0.82
N ALA A 13 -7.62 -1.61 -0.28
CA ALA A 13 -6.26 -1.27 -0.63
C ALA A 13 -6.17 0.12 -1.29
N PHE A 14 -5.27 0.97 -0.79
CA PHE A 14 -4.98 2.27 -1.38
C PHE A 14 -3.48 2.52 -1.48
N ARG A 15 -3.09 3.28 -2.50
CA ARG A 15 -1.77 3.89 -2.61
C ARG A 15 -1.89 5.39 -2.59
N ILE A 16 -1.15 6.03 -1.70
CA ILE A 16 -1.14 7.48 -1.52
C ILE A 16 0.27 7.98 -1.82
N ASP A 17 0.41 8.91 -2.75
CA ASP A 17 1.63 9.70 -2.89
C ASP A 17 1.43 11.05 -2.21
N SER A 18 2.24 11.32 -1.19
CA SER A 18 2.15 12.54 -0.40
C SER A 18 2.86 13.72 -1.10
N PRO A 19 2.56 14.96 -0.69
CA PRO A 19 3.19 16.15 -1.28
C PRO A 19 4.71 16.22 -1.06
N ASN A 20 5.23 15.57 -0.01
CA ASN A 20 6.66 15.46 0.28
C ASN A 20 7.32 14.21 -0.34
N GLY A 21 6.63 13.53 -1.27
CA GLY A 21 7.20 12.47 -2.10
C GLY A 21 7.17 11.06 -1.51
N LYS A 22 6.51 10.86 -0.35
CA LYS A 22 6.33 9.55 0.28
C LYS A 22 5.27 8.74 -0.44
N ARG A 23 5.54 7.45 -0.65
CA ARG A 23 4.57 6.47 -1.13
C ARG A 23 4.08 5.61 0.03
N ILE A 24 2.78 5.72 0.30
CA ILE A 24 2.10 5.05 1.40
C ILE A 24 1.16 4.01 0.82
N TYR A 25 1.16 2.81 1.38
CA TYR A 25 0.13 1.81 1.12
C TYR A 25 -0.75 1.64 2.35
N VAL A 26 -2.05 1.53 2.14
CA VAL A 26 -3.04 1.19 3.17
C VAL A 26 -3.65 -0.15 2.79
N ASP A 27 -3.69 -1.09 3.74
CA ASP A 27 -4.25 -2.44 3.61
C ASP A 27 -3.89 -3.13 2.27
N PRO A 28 -2.60 -3.37 2.00
CA PRO A 28 -2.10 -3.67 0.65
C PRO A 28 -2.37 -5.10 0.19
N TRP A 29 -3.63 -5.51 0.02
CA TRP A 29 -3.97 -6.76 -0.64
C TRP A 29 -3.84 -6.63 -2.16
N LEU A 30 -2.61 -6.72 -2.70
CA LEU A 30 -2.33 -6.38 -4.10
C LEU A 30 -2.68 -7.48 -5.12
N ASP A 31 -2.96 -8.70 -4.68
CA ASP A 31 -3.47 -9.80 -5.51
C ASP A 31 -5.01 -9.89 -5.51
N ASN A 32 -5.70 -8.87 -4.98
CA ASN A 32 -7.16 -8.84 -5.00
C ASN A 32 -7.72 -8.72 -6.45
N PRO A 33 -8.96 -9.16 -6.72
CA PRO A 33 -9.52 -9.22 -8.08
C PRO A 33 -9.69 -7.88 -8.81
N LYS A 34 -9.50 -6.75 -8.12
CA LYS A 34 -9.64 -5.40 -8.66
C LYS A 34 -8.34 -4.60 -8.66
N CYS A 35 -7.24 -5.15 -8.16
CA CYS A 35 -5.93 -4.49 -8.24
C CYS A 35 -5.47 -4.40 -9.71
N PRO A 36 -5.18 -3.20 -10.23
CA PRO A 36 -4.63 -3.05 -11.57
C PRO A 36 -3.33 -3.86 -11.72
N GLU A 37 -3.15 -4.53 -12.86
CA GLU A 37 -1.98 -5.40 -13.09
C GLU A 37 -0.64 -4.67 -12.89
N ASN A 38 -0.59 -3.38 -13.26
CA ASN A 38 0.60 -2.53 -13.12
C ASN A 38 0.85 -2.04 -11.68
N GLU A 39 -0.07 -2.30 -10.75
CA GLU A 39 0.05 -1.91 -9.33
C GLU A 39 0.30 -3.13 -8.42
N GLN A 40 0.21 -4.36 -8.95
CA GLN A 40 0.46 -5.59 -8.16
C GLN A 40 1.90 -5.73 -7.68
N LYS A 41 2.83 -5.01 -8.32
CA LYS A 41 4.26 -4.98 -7.97
C LYS A 41 4.67 -3.54 -7.67
N PRO A 42 4.70 -3.15 -6.39
CA PRO A 42 5.19 -1.83 -5.99
C PRO A 42 6.64 -1.62 -6.43
N GLU A 43 6.96 -0.41 -6.90
CA GLU A 43 8.35 -0.02 -7.21
C GLU A 43 9.07 0.58 -5.99
N ARG A 44 8.29 1.03 -5.00
CA ARG A 44 8.75 1.62 -3.74
C ARG A 44 7.60 1.62 -2.74
N ALA A 45 7.93 1.56 -1.45
CA ALA A 45 7.02 1.87 -0.37
C ALA A 45 7.82 2.56 0.74
N ASP A 46 7.33 3.69 1.23
CA ASP A 46 7.92 4.38 2.39
C ASP A 46 7.18 4.02 3.68
N ILE A 47 5.86 3.83 3.60
CA ILE A 47 4.99 3.52 4.73
C ILE A 47 3.97 2.46 4.30
N VAL A 48 3.72 1.48 5.17
CA VAL A 48 2.57 0.57 5.06
C VAL A 48 1.73 0.70 6.32
N ALA A 49 0.47 1.09 6.15
CA ALA A 49 -0.52 1.15 7.21
C ALA A 49 -1.47 -0.04 7.08
N VAL A 50 -1.62 -0.82 8.16
CA VAL A 50 -2.55 -1.97 8.21
C VAL A 50 -3.58 -1.69 9.29
N THR A 51 -4.86 -1.70 8.91
CA THR A 51 -5.97 -1.34 9.81
C THR A 51 -6.27 -2.43 10.83
N HIS A 52 -6.16 -3.71 10.44
CA HIS A 52 -6.32 -4.87 11.31
C HIS A 52 -5.77 -6.15 10.65
N GLY A 53 -5.68 -7.24 11.43
CA GLY A 53 -4.96 -8.46 11.06
C GLY A 53 -5.64 -9.46 10.13
N HIS A 54 -6.78 -9.13 9.49
CA HIS A 54 -7.36 -10.04 8.50
C HIS A 54 -6.49 -10.12 7.24
N SER A 55 -6.48 -11.27 6.57
CA SER A 55 -5.57 -11.53 5.46
C SER A 55 -5.79 -10.61 4.25
N ASP A 56 -7.02 -10.18 4.01
CA ASP A 56 -7.42 -9.23 2.96
C ASP A 56 -7.06 -7.76 3.30
N HIS A 57 -6.51 -7.51 4.49
CA HIS A 57 -5.96 -6.22 4.91
C HIS A 57 -4.43 -6.27 5.09
N VAL A 58 -3.90 -7.32 5.72
CA VAL A 58 -2.44 -7.54 5.79
C VAL A 58 -1.87 -7.72 4.39
N GLY A 59 -2.51 -8.56 3.56
CA GLY A 59 -2.18 -8.74 2.16
C GLY A 59 -0.69 -8.91 1.87
N SER A 60 -0.19 -8.08 0.96
CA SER A 60 1.19 -8.03 0.49
C SER A 60 2.13 -7.27 1.43
N ALA A 61 1.69 -6.80 2.60
CA ALA A 61 2.50 -5.97 3.50
C ALA A 61 3.83 -6.65 3.88
N VAL A 62 3.82 -7.97 4.09
CA VAL A 62 5.03 -8.73 4.46
C VAL A 62 6.06 -8.75 3.33
N GLU A 63 5.63 -8.93 2.08
CA GLU A 63 6.54 -8.95 0.92
C GLU A 63 7.07 -7.54 0.64
N ILE A 64 6.20 -6.52 0.71
CA ILE A 64 6.60 -5.11 0.64
C ILE A 64 7.63 -4.78 1.73
N ALA A 65 7.43 -5.29 2.96
CA ALA A 65 8.33 -5.04 4.07
C ALA A 65 9.72 -5.61 3.85
N LYS A 66 9.80 -6.84 3.31
CA LYS A 66 11.07 -7.49 2.97
C LYS A 66 11.81 -6.77 1.84
N GLU A 67 11.09 -6.28 0.85
CA GLU A 67 11.69 -5.66 -0.33
C GLU A 67 12.15 -4.22 -0.09
N PHE A 68 11.34 -3.41 0.60
CA PHE A 68 11.57 -1.96 0.69
C PHE A 68 11.91 -1.45 2.09
N SER A 69 11.77 -2.28 3.14
CA SER A 69 11.94 -1.85 4.54
C SER A 69 11.20 -0.54 4.89
N PRO A 70 9.89 -0.41 4.56
CA PRO A 70 9.08 0.76 4.91
C PRO A 70 8.84 0.84 6.41
N GLU A 71 8.38 2.00 6.88
CA GLU A 71 7.77 2.12 8.19
C GLU A 71 6.42 1.37 8.22
N ILE A 72 6.23 0.49 9.20
CA ILE A 72 4.98 -0.25 9.38
C ILE A 72 4.19 0.40 10.52
N VAL A 73 2.95 0.79 10.23
CA VAL A 73 2.00 1.31 11.22
C VAL A 73 0.81 0.35 11.27
N ALA A 74 0.56 -0.25 12.43
CA ALA A 74 -0.54 -1.20 12.63
C ALA A 74 -1.14 -1.06 14.03
N LEU A 75 -2.36 -1.53 14.22
CA LEU A 75 -3.11 -1.56 15.49
C LEU A 75 -3.26 -2.98 16.03
#